data_AF-A0A218XPW4-F1
#
_entry.id   AF-A0A218XPW4-F1
#
_cell.length_a   1.000
_cell.length_b   1.000
_cell.length_c   1.000
_cell.angle_alpha   90.00
_cell.angle_beta   90.00
_cell.angle_gamma   90.00
#
_symmetry.space_group_name_H-M   'P 1'
#
loop_
_entity.id
_entity.type
_entity.pdbx_description
1 polymer ?
#
loop_
_entity_poly.entity_id
_entity_poly.type
_entity_poly.pdbx_seq_one_letter_code
_entity_poly.pdbx_strand_id
1 'polypeptide(L)'
;MDEKAEELVQRECGIWRPAGPDLVPGAAPCPDAIALYVRGKGTKHNHSLVADVRKHLLYLGWKIEFWVDKEDVLRFRYISPEGKCYQSLVKACLDVTASNKDNLPLASTRVVD
;
A
#
# COMPACT_ATOMS: atom_id res chain seq x y z
N MET A 1 -2.37 6.02 -31.60
CA MET A 1 -3.76 5.54 -31.42
C MET A 1 -3.72 4.02 -31.48
N ASP A 2 -3.04 3.37 -30.56
CA ASP A 2 -3.39 3.18 -29.13
C ASP A 2 -4.45 2.10 -28.94
N GLU A 3 -4.15 0.87 -29.35
CA GLU A 3 -5.00 -0.30 -29.08
C GLU A 3 -4.18 -1.54 -28.64
N LYS A 4 -2.94 -1.35 -28.21
CA LYS A 4 -2.09 -2.45 -27.69
C LYS A 4 -1.37 -2.17 -26.38
N ALA A 5 -1.71 -1.08 -25.71
CA ALA A 5 -1.15 -0.73 -24.40
C ALA A 5 -2.08 -1.06 -23.22
N GLU A 6 -3.37 -1.31 -23.46
CA GLU A 6 -4.30 -1.77 -22.40
C GLU A 6 -4.32 -3.30 -22.21
N GLU A 7 -3.76 -4.04 -23.18
CA GLU A 7 -3.70 -5.51 -23.20
C GLU A 7 -2.52 -6.08 -22.38
N LEU A 8 -2.19 -5.47 -21.24
CA LEU A 8 -1.33 -6.09 -20.22
C LEU A 8 -2.02 -6.19 -18.84
N VAL A 9 -3.28 -5.77 -18.72
CA VAL A 9 -3.92 -5.60 -17.40
C VAL A 9 -4.66 -6.84 -16.91
N GLN A 10 -4.86 -7.88 -17.73
CA GLN A 10 -5.70 -9.02 -17.33
C GLN A 10 -5.06 -10.36 -17.67
N ARG A 11 -3.92 -10.66 -17.04
CA ARG A 11 -3.69 -12.07 -16.67
C ARG A 11 -4.89 -12.44 -15.79
N GLU A 12 -5.58 -13.53 -16.10
CA GLU A 12 -6.71 -14.08 -15.34
C GLU A 12 -6.30 -14.35 -13.87
N CYS A 13 -6.13 -13.29 -13.10
CA CYS A 13 -6.10 -13.29 -11.66
C CYS A 13 -7.56 -13.40 -11.26
N GLY A 14 -7.88 -14.37 -10.42
CA GLY A 14 -9.21 -14.59 -9.90
C GLY A 14 -9.82 -13.32 -9.30
N ILE A 15 -11.14 -13.37 -9.09
CA ILE A 15 -11.94 -12.21 -8.69
C ILE A 15 -11.36 -11.59 -7.41
N TRP A 16 -10.75 -10.41 -7.55
CA TRP A 16 -10.28 -9.61 -6.44
C TRP A 16 -11.47 -9.11 -5.62
N ARG A 17 -11.39 -9.24 -4.30
CA ARG A 17 -12.41 -8.84 -3.35
C ARG A 17 -11.82 -7.84 -2.34
N PRO A 18 -12.59 -6.84 -1.89
CA PRO A 18 -12.17 -5.98 -0.78
C PRO A 18 -11.79 -6.81 0.45
N ALA A 19 -10.65 -6.48 1.08
CA ALA A 19 -10.25 -7.13 2.32
C ALA A 19 -11.18 -6.68 3.45
N GLY A 20 -11.96 -7.62 3.97
CA GLY A 20 -12.85 -7.40 5.11
C GLY A 20 -12.11 -7.33 6.46
N PRO A 21 -12.85 -7.07 7.55
CA PRO A 21 -12.28 -6.95 8.90
C PRO A 21 -11.54 -8.21 9.36
N ASP A 22 -11.90 -9.38 8.84
CA ASP A 22 -11.24 -10.66 9.14
C ASP A 22 -9.79 -10.73 8.62
N LEU A 23 -9.48 -9.95 7.56
CA LEU A 23 -8.15 -9.94 6.92
C LEU A 23 -7.33 -8.71 7.31
N VAL A 24 -8.00 -7.58 7.50
CA VAL A 24 -7.40 -6.32 7.91
C VAL A 24 -8.33 -5.68 8.93
N PRO A 25 -7.94 -5.63 10.21
CA PRO A 25 -8.69 -4.85 11.20
C PRO A 25 -8.77 -3.41 10.70
N GLY A 26 -9.91 -2.74 10.87
CA GLY A 26 -10.24 -1.47 10.22
C GLY A 26 -9.19 -0.35 10.34
N ALA A 27 -9.41 0.74 9.59
CA ALA A 27 -8.49 1.86 9.50
C ALA A 27 -8.09 2.42 10.88
N ALA A 28 -6.79 2.54 11.13
CA ALA A 28 -6.24 3.16 12.33
C ALA A 28 -4.90 3.86 12.02
N PRO A 29 -4.60 5.00 12.65
CA PRO A 29 -3.33 5.70 12.44
C PRO A 29 -2.17 4.97 13.13
N CYS A 30 -1.26 4.37 12.35
CA CYS A 30 -0.04 3.72 12.82
C CYS A 30 1.20 4.13 11.98
N PRO A 31 1.63 5.40 12.03
CA PRO A 31 2.69 5.92 11.15
C PRO A 31 4.04 5.22 11.36
N ASP A 32 4.37 4.87 12.61
CA ASP A 32 5.62 4.17 12.94
C ASP A 32 5.69 2.78 12.30
N ALA A 33 4.56 2.12 12.06
CA ALA A 33 4.50 0.80 11.47
C ALA A 33 5.10 0.79 10.05
N ILE A 34 4.85 1.84 9.24
CA ILE A 34 5.43 1.97 7.90
C ILE A 34 6.95 2.07 7.98
N ALA A 35 7.46 2.97 8.84
CA ALA A 35 8.89 3.20 8.99
C ALA A 35 9.62 1.94 9.50
N LEU A 36 9.04 1.26 10.49
CA LEU A 36 9.58 0.01 11.02
C LEU A 36 9.58 -1.11 9.97
N TYR A 37 8.50 -1.23 9.20
CA TYR A 37 8.37 -2.26 8.17
C TYR A 37 9.35 -2.06 7.01
N VAL A 38 9.52 -0.82 6.52
CA VAL A 38 10.49 -0.49 5.47
C VAL A 38 11.94 -0.72 5.94
N ARG A 39 12.26 -0.37 7.19
CA ARG A 39 13.60 -0.52 7.75
C ARG A 39 14.02 -1.98 7.96
N GLY A 40 13.08 -2.93 7.87
CA GLY A 40 13.38 -4.36 7.99
C GLY A 40 13.76 -4.81 9.40
N LYS A 41 13.53 -3.99 10.43
CA LYS A 41 13.70 -4.41 11.83
C LYS A 41 12.54 -5.33 12.21
N GLY A 42 12.78 -6.64 12.26
CA GLY A 42 11.83 -7.58 12.85
C GLY A 42 10.77 -8.11 11.87
N THR A 43 11.25 -8.75 10.81
CA THR A 43 10.59 -9.78 9.99
C THR A 43 9.33 -9.40 9.22
N LYS A 44 9.33 -9.74 7.92
CA LYS A 44 8.14 -9.83 7.07
C LYS A 44 7.08 -10.83 7.61
N HIS A 45 7.40 -11.52 8.71
CA HIS A 45 6.59 -12.51 9.41
C HIS A 45 6.01 -12.00 10.73
N ASN A 46 6.27 -10.74 11.11
CA ASN A 46 5.61 -10.14 12.25
C ASN A 46 4.17 -9.78 11.86
N HIS A 47 3.26 -10.70 12.16
CA HIS A 47 1.84 -10.57 11.85
C HIS A 47 1.21 -9.29 12.44
N SER A 48 1.67 -8.83 13.62
CA SER A 48 1.16 -7.60 14.22
C SER A 48 1.64 -6.37 13.45
N LEU A 49 2.91 -6.33 13.07
CA LEU A 49 3.46 -5.22 12.28
C LEU A 49 2.80 -5.14 10.90
N VAL A 50 2.56 -6.28 10.24
CA VAL A 50 1.83 -6.32 8.96
C VAL A 50 0.40 -5.82 9.12
N ALA A 51 -0.29 -6.21 10.19
CA ALA A 51 -1.64 -5.72 10.47
C ALA A 51 -1.65 -4.19 10.69
N ASP A 52 -0.72 -3.66 11.47
CA ASP A 52 -0.64 -2.22 11.77
C ASP A 52 -0.28 -1.39 10.53
N VAL A 53 0.59 -1.91 9.66
CA VAL A 53 0.85 -1.31 8.34
C VAL A 53 -0.45 -1.24 7.53
N ARG A 54 -1.21 -2.33 7.45
CA ARG A 54 -2.44 -2.37 6.66
C ARG A 54 -3.53 -1.45 7.23
N LYS A 55 -3.69 -1.39 8.56
CA LYS A 55 -4.55 -0.41 9.23
C LYS A 55 -4.18 1.02 8.84
N HIS A 56 -2.88 1.33 8.82
CA HIS A 56 -2.42 2.66 8.47
C HIS A 56 -2.61 2.97 6.98
N LEU A 57 -2.40 2.01 6.08
CA LEU A 57 -2.72 2.19 4.66
C LEU A 57 -4.21 2.51 4.47
N LEU A 58 -5.11 1.78 5.12
CA LEU A 58 -6.55 2.08 5.08
C LEU A 58 -6.85 3.48 5.63
N TYR A 59 -6.18 3.89 6.72
CA TYR A 59 -6.30 5.25 7.27
C TYR A 59 -5.87 6.33 6.27
N LEU A 60 -4.84 6.06 5.46
CA LEU A 60 -4.37 6.93 4.38
C LEU A 60 -5.26 6.87 3.11
N GLY A 61 -6.37 6.13 3.13
CA GLY A 61 -7.28 6.01 1.99
C GLY A 61 -6.88 4.97 0.94
N TRP A 62 -5.91 4.11 1.23
CA TRP A 62 -5.57 3.01 0.34
C TRP A 62 -6.67 1.95 0.36
N LYS A 63 -6.87 1.28 -0.78
CA LYS A 63 -7.72 0.08 -0.85
C LYS A 63 -6.85 -1.16 -0.75
N ILE A 64 -7.33 -2.15 -0.01
CA ILE A 64 -6.69 -3.45 0.10
C ILE A 64 -7.66 -4.47 -0.43
N GLU A 65 -7.20 -5.27 -1.39
CA GLU A 65 -7.99 -6.33 -1.99
C GLU A 65 -7.21 -7.64 -1.92
N PHE A 66 -7.96 -8.73 -1.95
CA PHE A 66 -7.41 -10.07 -1.92
C PHE A 66 -8.10 -10.98 -2.93
N TRP A 67 -7.41 -12.06 -3.28
CA TRP A 67 -8.02 -13.22 -3.92
C TRP A 67 -7.32 -14.47 -3.41
N VAL A 68 -7.97 -15.61 -3.59
CA VAL A 68 -7.39 -16.93 -3.33
C VAL A 68 -7.02 -17.51 -4.68
N ASP A 69 -5.76 -17.89 -4.85
CA ASP A 69 -5.29 -18.50 -6.09
C ASP A 69 -5.65 -20.01 -6.16
N LYS A 70 -5.21 -20.69 -7.22
CA LYS A 70 -5.51 -22.11 -7.45
C LYS A 70 -4.85 -23.05 -6.42
N GLU A 71 -3.89 -22.54 -5.65
CA GLU A 71 -3.15 -23.29 -4.61
C GLU A 71 -3.68 -22.95 -3.20
N ASP A 72 -4.87 -22.36 -3.10
CA ASP A 72 -5.49 -21.87 -1.86
C ASP A 72 -4.64 -20.80 -1.14
N VAL A 73 -3.75 -20.11 -1.85
CA VAL A 73 -2.91 -19.07 -1.27
C VAL A 73 -3.60 -17.72 -1.34
N LEU A 74 -3.72 -17.07 -0.19
CA LEU A 74 -4.24 -15.72 -0.06
C LEU A 74 -3.25 -14.70 -0.65
N ARG A 75 -3.63 -14.05 -1.74
CA ARG A 75 -2.85 -13.01 -2.41
C ARG A 75 -3.47 -11.65 -2.14
N PHE A 76 -2.63 -10.63 -1.95
CA PHE A 76 -3.06 -9.26 -1.70
C PHE A 76 -2.58 -8.30 -2.78
N ARG A 77 -3.38 -7.27 -3.04
CA ARG A 77 -2.94 -6.05 -3.72
C ARG A 77 -3.35 -4.82 -2.93
N TYR A 78 -2.56 -3.77 -3.09
CA TYR A 78 -2.68 -2.50 -2.41
C TYR A 78 -2.83 -1.41 -3.46
N ILE A 79 -3.89 -0.65 -3.41
CA ILE A 79 -4.23 0.37 -4.40
C ILE A 79 -4.14 1.74 -3.71
N SER A 80 -3.26 2.61 -4.20
CA SER A 80 -3.09 3.95 -3.66
C SER A 80 -4.33 4.82 -3.93
N PRO A 81 -4.53 5.91 -3.18
CA PRO A 81 -5.60 6.87 -3.44
C PRO A 81 -5.57 7.44 -4.88
N GLU A 82 -4.39 7.50 -5.48
CA GLU A 82 -4.15 7.93 -6.86
C GLU A 82 -4.35 6.82 -7.90
N GLY A 83 -4.74 5.61 -7.46
CA GLY A 83 -5.04 4.47 -8.33
C GLY A 83 -3.85 3.56 -8.67
N LYS A 84 -2.66 3.80 -8.12
CA LYS A 84 -1.49 2.93 -8.37
C LYS A 84 -1.68 1.58 -7.67
N CYS A 85 -1.44 0.48 -8.38
CA CYS A 85 -1.64 -0.87 -7.85
C CYS A 85 -0.31 -1.57 -7.55
N TYR A 86 -0.18 -2.12 -6.34
CA TYR A 86 1.01 -2.83 -5.87
C TYR A 86 0.65 -4.23 -5.35
N GLN A 87 1.37 -5.25 -5.83
CA GLN A 87 1.25 -6.62 -5.31
C GLN A 87 2.21 -6.91 -4.13
N SER A 88 2.98 -5.91 -3.70
CA SER A 88 3.95 -6.03 -2.60
C SER A 88 3.68 -4.96 -1.56
N LEU A 89 3.49 -5.39 -0.31
CA LEU A 89 3.30 -4.49 0.81
C LEU A 89 4.49 -3.56 1.01
N VAL A 90 5.72 -4.06 0.78
CA VAL A 90 6.94 -3.25 0.89
C VAL A 90 6.94 -2.14 -0.15
N LYS A 91 6.53 -2.42 -1.40
CA LYS A 91 6.45 -1.39 -2.44
C LYS A 91 5.41 -0.33 -2.13
N ALA A 92 4.25 -0.72 -1.61
CA ALA A 92 3.23 0.22 -1.14
C ALA A 92 3.78 1.13 -0.02
N CYS A 93 4.47 0.55 0.97
CA CYS A 93 5.09 1.33 2.05
C CYS A 93 6.15 2.31 1.54
N LEU A 94 6.95 1.91 0.54
CA LEU A 94 7.95 2.79 -0.06
C LEU A 94 7.30 3.98 -0.78
N ASP A 95 6.19 3.77 -1.50
CA ASP A 95 5.43 4.83 -2.16
C ASP A 95 4.90 5.84 -1.12
N VAL A 96 4.31 5.36 -0.01
CA VAL A 96 3.90 6.20 1.11
C VAL A 96 5.06 7.05 1.64
N THR A 97 6.25 6.46 1.83
CA THR A 97 7.42 7.21 2.32
C THR A 97 8.01 8.18 1.30
N ALA A 98 7.82 7.94 0.00
CA ALA A 98 8.25 8.85 -1.05
C ALA A 98 7.30 10.05 -1.13
N SER A 99 5.98 9.82 -1.18
CA SER A 99 4.96 10.87 -1.26
C SER A 99 4.96 11.82 -0.05
N ASN A 100 5.42 11.36 1.13
CA ASN A 100 5.54 12.23 2.30
C ASN A 100 6.67 13.25 2.17
N LYS A 101 7.68 13.03 1.31
CA LYS A 101 8.74 14.01 1.03
C LYS A 101 8.26 15.12 0.10
N ASP A 102 7.28 14.82 -0.74
CA ASP A 102 6.74 15.75 -1.74
C ASP A 102 5.71 16.72 -1.13
N ASN A 103 5.22 16.44 0.10
CA ASN A 103 4.28 17.27 0.84
C ASN A 103 4.95 18.18 1.89
N LEU A 104 6.28 18.28 1.91
CA LEU A 104 6.93 19.32 2.68
C LEU A 104 6.61 20.67 2.01
N PRO A 105 5.94 21.62 2.69
CA PRO A 105 5.82 22.96 2.14
C PRO A 105 7.25 23.47 1.96
N LEU A 106 7.61 23.75 0.71
CA LEU A 106 8.79 24.53 0.38
C LEU A 106 8.54 25.91 0.97
N ALA A 107 8.78 26.08 2.27
CA ALA A 107 8.79 27.36 2.93
C ALA A 107 10.02 28.10 2.41
N SER A 108 9.84 28.67 1.23
CA SER A 108 10.41 29.93 0.81
C SER A 108 10.43 30.87 2.00
N THR A 109 11.62 31.16 2.53
CA THR A 109 11.86 32.49 3.08
C THR A 109 12.99 33.08 2.27
N ARG A 110 12.55 33.97 1.38
CA ARG A 110 13.37 34.98 0.72
C ARG A 110 14.15 35.78 1.76
N VAL A 111 15.38 36.12 1.39
CA VAL A 111 16.12 37.33 1.77
C VAL A 111 15.28 38.42 2.43
N VAL A 112 15.76 38.91 3.58
CA VAL A 112 15.68 40.32 3.97
C VAL A 112 17.05 40.72 4.55
N ASP A 113 17.55 41.82 3.98
CA ASP A 113 18.77 42.64 4.22
C ASP A 113 19.96 42.08 5.01
#